data_AF-A0A849QPB4-F1
#
_entry.id   AF-A0A849QPB4-F1
#
_cell.length_a   1.000
_cell.length_b   1.000
_cell.length_c   1.000
_cell.angle_alpha   90.00
_cell.angle_beta   90.00
_cell.angle_gamma   90.00
#
_symmetry.space_group_name_H-M   'P 1'
#
loop_
_entity.id
_entity.type
_entity.pdbx_description
1 polymer ?
#
loop_
_entity_poly.entity_id
_entity_poly.type
_entity_poly.pdbx_seq_one_letter_code
_entity_poly.pdbx_strand_id
1 'polypeptide(L)'
;MSDLKILVVNNYGQFCHLIHRAVRDLDEESGIIANTLSNEEILAMEPDGLIISGGPSIDRIGRAEEMVQELDLPILGICLGHQLIARACGGEIATGHKGGYAAVQVEIIDEDEILKGLGPSTSVWASHA
;
A
#
# COMPACT_ATOMS: atom_id res chain seq x y z
N MET A 1 -20.82 -11.57 9.70
CA MET A 1 -19.34 -11.54 9.76
C MET A 1 -18.98 -10.24 10.44
N SER A 2 -17.94 -10.20 11.26
CA SER A 2 -17.44 -8.93 11.79
C SER A 2 -16.84 -8.15 10.63
N ASP A 3 -17.18 -6.87 10.50
CA ASP A 3 -16.56 -5.98 9.52
C ASP A 3 -15.06 -5.87 9.85
N LEU A 4 -14.20 -5.98 8.85
CA LEU A 4 -12.76 -5.79 8.95
C LEU A 4 -12.45 -4.30 9.13
N LYS A 5 -11.40 -4.00 9.90
CA LYS A 5 -10.88 -2.66 10.10
C LYS A 5 -9.53 -2.47 9.41
N ILE A 6 -9.54 -1.72 8.31
CA ILE A 6 -8.34 -1.47 7.50
C ILE A 6 -7.91 0.01 7.57
N LEU A 7 -6.71 0.26 8.07
CA LEU A 7 -6.15 1.60 8.11
C LEU A 7 -5.29 1.88 6.88
N VAL A 8 -5.48 3.06 6.29
CA VAL A 8 -4.72 3.53 5.14
C VAL A 8 -3.68 4.54 5.62
N VAL A 9 -2.40 4.18 5.51
CA VAL A 9 -1.27 5.03 5.88
C VAL A 9 -1.01 6.05 4.78
N ASN A 10 -1.20 7.32 5.09
CA ASN A 10 -1.05 8.42 4.13
C ASN A 10 0.41 8.86 3.99
N ASN A 11 1.05 8.43 2.89
CA ASN A 11 2.37 8.90 2.47
C ASN A 11 2.29 10.14 1.55
N TYR A 12 1.22 10.94 1.68
CA TYR A 12 0.95 12.16 0.90
C TYR A 12 0.72 11.91 -0.60
N GLY A 13 0.37 10.69 -0.98
CA GLY A 13 0.00 10.35 -2.35
C GLY A 13 -1.36 10.91 -2.73
N GLN A 14 -1.49 11.35 -3.99
CA GLN A 14 -2.73 11.95 -4.50
C GLN A 14 -3.93 10.98 -4.42
N PHE A 15 -3.69 9.67 -4.42
CA PHE A 15 -4.75 8.64 -4.45
C PHE A 15 -5.09 8.04 -3.08
N CYS A 16 -4.49 8.50 -1.97
CA CYS A 16 -4.74 7.94 -0.63
C CYS A 16 -6.24 7.92 -0.27
N HIS A 17 -6.97 8.98 -0.61
CA HIS A 17 -8.41 9.07 -0.37
C HIS A 17 -9.24 8.09 -1.20
N LEU A 18 -8.77 7.71 -2.40
CA LEU A 18 -9.44 6.72 -3.24
C LEU A 18 -9.22 5.30 -2.71
N ILE A 19 -8.05 5.01 -2.15
CA ILE A 19 -7.78 3.73 -1.47
C ILE A 19 -8.74 3.57 -0.28
N HIS A 20 -8.82 4.59 0.57
CA HIS A 20 -9.76 4.61 1.69
C HIS A 20 -11.22 4.42 1.24
N ARG A 21 -11.62 5.09 0.15
CA ARG A 21 -12.94 4.90 -0.45
C ARG A 21 -13.15 3.48 -0.95
N ALA A 22 -12.15 2.88 -1.62
CA ALA A 22 -12.27 1.52 -2.16
C ALA A 22 -12.52 0.48 -1.06
N VAL A 23 -11.89 0.62 0.11
CA VAL A 23 -12.18 -0.23 1.27
C VAL A 23 -13.62 -0.04 1.74
N ARG A 24 -14.09 1.20 1.84
CA ARG A 24 -15.48 1.49 2.26
C ARG A 24 -16.53 1.02 1.25
N ASP A 25 -16.21 1.03 -0.03
CA ASP A 25 -17.09 0.51 -1.09
C ASP A 25 -17.19 -1.04 -1.04
N LEU A 26 -16.35 -1.72 -0.24
CA LEU A 26 -16.46 -3.15 0.12
C LEU A 26 -17.24 -3.38 1.43
N ASP A 27 -17.88 -2.35 1.99
CA ASP A 27 -18.60 -2.37 3.26
C ASP A 27 -17.72 -2.63 4.51
N GLU A 28 -16.40 -2.41 4.42
CA GLU A 28 -15.45 -2.58 5.54
C GLU A 28 -15.13 -1.26 6.28
N GLU A 29 -14.74 -1.34 7.56
CA GLU A 29 -14.30 -0.17 8.35
C GLU A 29 -12.94 0.33 7.85
N SER A 30 -12.81 1.65 7.66
CA SER A 30 -11.54 2.24 7.25
C SER A 30 -11.29 3.62 7.83
N GLY A 31 -10.01 3.93 8.06
CA GLY A 31 -9.54 5.25 8.46
C GLY A 31 -8.23 5.61 7.76
N ILE A 32 -8.07 6.89 7.41
CA ILE A 32 -6.78 7.41 6.94
C ILE A 32 -5.97 7.87 8.15
N ILE A 33 -4.75 7.37 8.28
CA ILE A 33 -3.82 7.72 9.37
C ILE A 33 -2.55 8.37 8.84
N ALA A 34 -1.91 9.18 9.68
CA ALA A 34 -0.63 9.79 9.35
C ALA A 34 0.49 8.75 9.38
N ASN A 35 1.45 8.85 8.45
CA ASN A 35 2.64 8.00 8.43
C ASN A 35 3.65 8.30 9.55
N THR A 36 3.33 9.21 10.47
CA THR A 36 4.15 9.55 11.64
C THR A 36 3.69 8.89 12.93
N LEU A 37 2.53 8.23 12.93
CA LEU A 37 2.02 7.52 14.12
C LEU A 37 2.98 6.41 14.53
N SER A 38 3.05 6.16 15.82
CA SER A 38 3.76 5.01 16.39
C SER A 38 3.01 3.71 16.18
N ASN A 39 3.77 2.60 16.19
CA ASN A 39 3.20 1.25 16.17
C ASN A 39 2.22 1.02 17.34
N GLU A 40 2.51 1.58 18.53
CA GLU A 40 1.61 1.52 19.69
C GLU A 40 0.28 2.25 19.43
N GLU A 41 0.33 3.46 18.87
CA GLU A 41 -0.88 4.22 18.52
C GLU A 41 -1.71 3.50 17.46
N ILE A 42 -1.06 2.84 16.49
CA ILE A 42 -1.73 2.06 15.44
C ILE A 42 -2.40 0.82 16.04
N LEU A 43 -1.68 0.04 16.85
CA LEU A 43 -2.20 -1.17 17.47
C LEU A 43 -3.34 -0.87 18.46
N ALA A 44 -3.31 0.29 19.13
CA ALA A 44 -4.40 0.74 19.99
C ALA A 44 -5.71 1.02 19.22
N MET A 45 -5.65 1.16 17.88
CA MET A 45 -6.84 1.26 17.04
C MET A 45 -7.41 -0.11 16.66
N GLU A 46 -6.74 -1.22 17.03
CA GLU A 46 -7.14 -2.60 16.74
C GLU A 46 -7.42 -2.87 15.24
N PRO A 47 -6.51 -2.53 14.31
CA PRO A 47 -6.71 -2.81 12.89
C PRO A 47 -6.50 -4.30 12.56
N ASP A 48 -7.26 -4.80 11.59
CA ASP A 48 -7.06 -6.13 10.99
C ASP A 48 -5.98 -6.12 9.89
N GLY A 49 -5.62 -4.95 9.37
CA GLY A 49 -4.59 -4.81 8.34
C GLY A 49 -4.30 -3.36 7.96
N LEU A 50 -3.19 -3.17 7.25
CA LEU A 50 -2.76 -1.85 6.78
C LEU A 50 -2.63 -1.79 5.26
N ILE A 51 -2.97 -0.63 4.69
CA ILE A 51 -2.59 -0.28 3.32
C ILE A 51 -1.61 0.88 3.36
N ILE A 52 -0.38 0.66 2.90
CA ILE A 52 0.64 1.70 2.79
C ILE A 52 0.47 2.39 1.43
N SER A 53 0.01 3.64 1.45
CA SER A 53 -0.28 4.37 0.21
C SER A 53 0.99 4.72 -0.57
N GLY A 54 0.80 5.06 -1.84
CA GLY A 54 1.81 5.77 -2.61
C GLY A 54 2.14 7.14 -2.01
N GLY A 55 3.20 7.78 -2.52
CA GLY A 55 3.66 9.09 -2.05
C GLY A 55 4.59 9.75 -3.07
N PRO A 56 4.92 11.04 -2.88
CA PRO A 56 5.70 11.81 -3.84
C PRO A 56 7.22 11.56 -3.76
N SER A 57 7.74 11.11 -2.62
CA SER A 57 9.18 10.80 -2.44
C SER A 57 9.39 9.86 -1.23
N ILE A 58 10.47 9.09 -1.28
CA ILE A 58 11.00 8.28 -0.18
C ILE A 58 11.39 9.14 1.05
N ASP A 59 11.69 10.42 0.88
CA ASP A 59 12.08 11.31 1.98
C ASP A 59 10.91 11.67 2.92
N ARG A 60 9.68 11.35 2.52
CA ARG A 60 8.45 11.78 3.21
C ARG A 60 7.67 10.61 3.82
N ILE A 61 8.32 9.47 4.00
CA ILE A 61 7.67 8.22 4.44
C ILE A 61 7.42 8.14 5.94
N GLY A 62 7.96 9.07 6.74
CA GLY A 62 7.81 9.04 8.19
C GLY A 62 8.29 7.70 8.75
N ARG A 63 7.40 7.00 9.46
CA ARG A 63 7.60 5.68 10.05
C ARG A 63 7.01 4.55 9.20
N ALA A 64 6.59 4.81 7.96
CA ALA A 64 5.94 3.78 7.14
C ALA A 64 6.84 2.56 6.87
N GLU A 65 8.16 2.72 6.74
CA GLU A 65 9.08 1.58 6.60
C GLU A 65 9.18 0.76 7.91
N GLU A 66 9.24 1.45 9.06
CA GLU A 66 9.22 0.82 10.39
C GLU A 66 7.91 0.04 10.62
N MET A 67 6.76 0.60 10.23
CA MET A 67 5.47 -0.08 10.29
C MET A 67 5.49 -1.41 9.53
N VAL A 68 6.13 -1.43 8.37
CA VAL A 68 6.24 -2.64 7.54
C VAL A 68 7.18 -3.67 8.16
N GLN A 69 8.24 -3.23 8.86
CA GLN A 69 9.23 -4.11 9.47
C GLN A 69 8.75 -4.73 10.79
N GLU A 70 7.97 -3.98 11.58
CA GLU A 70 7.73 -4.31 12.98
C GLU A 70 6.29 -4.74 13.30
N LEU A 71 5.29 -4.36 12.48
CA LEU A 71 3.91 -4.74 12.74
C LEU A 71 3.60 -6.14 12.19
N ASP A 72 3.13 -7.01 13.08
CA ASP A 72 2.65 -8.35 12.74
C ASP A 72 1.18 -8.29 12.26
N LEU A 73 0.96 -7.62 11.12
CA LEU A 73 -0.34 -7.47 10.48
C LEU A 73 -0.23 -7.73 8.97
N PRO A 74 -1.31 -8.14 8.29
CA PRO A 74 -1.37 -8.10 6.84
C PRO A 74 -1.15 -6.67 6.31
N ILE A 75 -0.18 -6.50 5.41
CA ILE A 75 0.16 -5.20 4.82
C ILE A 75 0.10 -5.26 3.30
N LEU A 76 -0.67 -4.35 2.71
CA LEU A 76 -0.67 -4.08 1.27
C LEU A 76 0.07 -2.79 0.96
N GLY A 77 1.13 -2.86 0.16
CA GLY A 77 1.87 -1.69 -0.31
C GLY A 77 1.47 -1.29 -1.73
N ILE A 78 1.16 -0.01 -1.95
CA ILE A 78 0.82 0.52 -3.28
C ILE A 78 1.88 1.54 -3.74
N CYS A 79 2.47 1.33 -4.92
CA CYS A 79 3.54 2.18 -5.47
C CYS A 79 4.70 2.36 -4.47
N LEU A 80 4.87 3.55 -3.88
CA LEU A 80 5.86 3.79 -2.83
C LEU A 80 5.70 2.80 -1.66
N GLY A 81 4.47 2.46 -1.26
CA GLY A 81 4.26 1.45 -0.22
C GLY A 81 4.83 0.07 -0.59
N HIS A 82 4.76 -0.32 -1.86
CA HIS A 82 5.36 -1.57 -2.33
C HIS A 82 6.90 -1.50 -2.32
N GLN A 83 7.48 -0.35 -2.67
CA GLN A 83 8.92 -0.10 -2.57
C GLN A 83 9.42 -0.19 -1.11
N LEU A 84 8.62 0.27 -0.14
CA LEU A 84 8.94 0.15 1.28
C LEU A 84 8.93 -1.30 1.75
N ILE A 85 7.98 -2.11 1.29
CA ILE A 85 7.99 -3.56 1.54
C ILE A 85 9.26 -4.21 0.99
N ALA A 86 9.63 -3.89 -0.25
CA ALA A 86 10.87 -4.42 -0.83
C ALA A 86 12.09 -4.10 0.04
N ARG A 87 12.25 -2.84 0.47
CA ARG A 87 13.35 -2.44 1.36
C ARG A 87 13.31 -3.12 2.73
N ALA A 88 12.13 -3.21 3.34
CA ALA A 88 11.94 -3.87 4.62
C ALA A 88 12.35 -5.34 4.59
N CYS A 89 12.14 -6.01 3.46
CA CYS A 89 12.57 -7.39 3.21
C CYS A 89 14.03 -7.52 2.74
N GLY A 90 14.83 -6.45 2.77
CA GLY A 90 16.24 -6.45 2.36
C GLY A 90 16.48 -6.33 0.85
N GLY A 91 15.45 -6.00 0.08
CA GLY A 91 15.56 -5.67 -1.35
C GLY A 91 16.08 -4.26 -1.61
N GLU A 92 16.42 -4.00 -2.87
CA GLU A 92 16.93 -2.71 -3.32
C GLU A 92 15.87 -1.94 -4.11
N ILE A 93 15.90 -0.60 -4.02
CA ILE A 93 15.10 0.30 -4.85
C ILE A 93 16.04 1.24 -5.58
N ALA A 94 15.67 1.64 -6.79
CA ALA A 94 16.41 2.59 -7.60
C ALA A 94 15.48 3.63 -8.20
N THR A 95 16.01 4.82 -8.44
CA THR A 95 15.30 5.88 -9.15
C THR A 95 15.22 5.55 -10.63
N GLY A 96 14.02 5.61 -11.20
CA GLY A 96 13.79 5.47 -12.62
C GLY A 96 14.24 6.70 -13.42
N HIS A 97 14.49 6.51 -14.71
CA HIS A 97 14.93 7.59 -15.60
C HIS A 97 13.82 8.60 -15.93
N LYS A 98 12.55 8.21 -15.80
CA LYS A 98 11.37 9.02 -16.08
C LYS A 98 10.26 8.68 -15.10
N GLY A 99 9.66 9.72 -14.52
CA GLY A 99 8.48 9.63 -13.67
C GLY A 99 7.19 9.80 -14.47
N GLY A 100 6.12 9.09 -14.09
CA GLY A 100 4.81 9.23 -14.73
C GLY A 100 3.78 8.20 -14.28
N TYR A 101 2.59 8.35 -14.85
CA TYR A 101 1.50 7.40 -14.75
C TYR A 101 1.03 7.02 -16.15
N ALA A 102 0.84 5.72 -16.38
CA ALA A 102 0.37 5.23 -17.67
C ALA A 102 -0.46 3.96 -17.51
N ALA A 103 -1.40 3.77 -18.43
CA ALA A 103 -2.01 2.47 -18.62
C ALA A 103 -0.95 1.51 -19.19
N VAL A 104 -0.76 0.38 -18.53
CA VAL A 104 0.14 -0.67 -18.96
C VAL A 104 -0.58 -2.02 -18.91
N GLN A 105 -0.13 -2.92 -19.76
CA GLN A 105 -0.57 -4.30 -19.81
C GLN A 105 0.44 -5.13 -19.01
N VAL A 106 -0.02 -5.83 -17.96
CA VAL A 106 0.82 -6.72 -17.15
C VAL A 106 0.39 -8.17 -17.37
N GLU A 107 1.38 -9.05 -17.46
CA GLU A 107 1.19 -10.49 -17.54
C GLU A 107 1.38 -11.11 -16.15
N ILE A 108 0.46 -11.99 -15.76
CA ILE A 108 0.53 -12.73 -14.49
C ILE A 108 1.17 -14.08 -14.80
N ILE A 109 2.44 -14.23 -14.43
CA ILE A 109 3.24 -15.43 -14.69
C ILE A 109 2.95 -16.52 -13.64
N ASP A 110 2.72 -16.10 -12.39
CA ASP A 110 2.36 -16.96 -11.27
C ASP A 110 1.20 -16.28 -10.51
N GLU A 111 0.07 -16.97 -10.38
CA GLU A 111 -1.13 -16.44 -9.72
C GLU A 111 -1.12 -16.84 -8.24
N ASP A 112 -1.23 -15.85 -7.37
CA ASP A 112 -1.37 -16.04 -5.92
C ASP A 112 -2.74 -15.53 -5.43
N GLU A 113 -2.92 -15.49 -4.11
CA GLU A 113 -4.19 -15.07 -3.50
C GLU A 113 -4.57 -13.63 -3.83
N ILE A 114 -3.62 -12.68 -3.94
CA ILE A 114 -3.92 -11.27 -4.21
C ILE A 114 -4.21 -11.01 -5.69
N LEU A 115 -3.67 -11.84 -6.60
CA LEU A 115 -3.88 -11.73 -8.04
C LEU A 115 -5.03 -12.58 -8.57
N LYS A 116 -5.66 -13.37 -7.71
CA LYS A 116 -6.68 -14.35 -8.07
C LYS A 116 -7.85 -13.72 -8.85
N GLY A 117 -8.12 -14.27 -10.03
CA GLY A 117 -9.29 -13.90 -10.83
C GLY A 117 -9.10 -12.68 -11.74
N LEU A 118 -7.89 -12.12 -11.81
CA LEU A 118 -7.54 -11.06 -12.77
C LEU A 118 -7.30 -11.59 -14.20
N GLY A 119 -7.13 -12.91 -14.34
CA GLY A 119 -6.78 -13.56 -15.61
C GLY A 119 -5.28 -13.50 -15.92
N PRO A 120 -4.82 -14.11 -17.02
CA PRO A 120 -3.38 -14.19 -17.33
C PRO A 120 -2.75 -12.85 -17.71
N SER A 121 -3.57 -11.84 -18.04
CA SER A 121 -3.12 -10.51 -18.44
C SER A 121 -4.19 -9.48 -18.08
N THR A 122 -3.77 -8.35 -17.51
CA THR A 122 -4.67 -7.31 -17.05
C THR A 122 -4.13 -5.91 -17.32
N SER A 123 -5.04 -4.96 -17.52
CA SER A 123 -4.71 -3.56 -17.74
C SER A 123 -4.67 -2.85 -16.39
N VAL A 124 -3.51 -2.27 -16.05
CA VAL A 124 -3.30 -1.55 -14.78
C VAL A 124 -2.84 -0.13 -15.02
N TRP A 125 -3.06 0.72 -14.03
CA TRP A 125 -2.52 2.09 -14.02
C TRP A 125 -1.20 2.11 -13.25
N ALA A 126 -0.09 2.00 -13.98
CA ALA A 126 1.23 1.94 -13.36
C ALA A 126 1.77 3.33 -13.06
N SER A 127 2.23 3.50 -11.82
CA SER A 127 3.19 4.54 -11.48
C SER A 127 4.60 4.02 -11.78
N HIS A 128 5.35 4.78 -12.57
CA HIS A 128 6.74 4.47 -12.89
C HIS A 128 7.55 5.73 -12.60
N ALA A 129 8.49 5.65 -11.67
CA ALA A 129 9.39 6.73 -11.28
C ALA A 129 10.62 6.16 -10.59
#